data_AF-A0A9D8MWW2-F1
#
_entry.id   AF-A0A9D8MWW2-F1
#
_cell.length_a   1.000
_cell.length_b   1.000
_cell.length_c   1.000
_cell.angle_alpha   90.00
_cell.angle_beta   90.00
_cell.angle_gamma   90.00
#
_symmetry.space_group_name_H-M   'P 1'
#
loop_
_entity.id
_entity.type
_entity.pdbx_description
1 polymer ?
#
loop_
_entity_poly.entity_id
_entity_poly.type
_entity_poly.pdbx_seq_one_letter_code
_entity_poly.pdbx_strand_id
1 'polypeptide(L)'
;MSTKFVPKHKGDKNPNPKLLKFVRHVTDRVPGKIKMDSDAPEYWGLACIFEDEMDAVTREAALDLLLDMLPKNFFKVRKHHTYAELHKMNAEKRYTPDDASLDELLDKLAVFGMLEYDYGDHYTNGQGPDPGTTFNREDRIYWVPMFVPGSAEYTNMSVELMDKHPELAMFFERMTFLPLEKITPMVPMGGSGIGMHVIPVEKAISMENQSIDIEHISYWLKKYEGHLGVGICSCRYGRKKMDEGCADDYRDWCIGVGDMADYLRETGRGHDITYDEAMAILKKAEDHGFVHQVTNIDGEGKIFAICNCNVKICNALRTSQLFNTPNMSRSAYVAKVDPQNCVACGRCV
;
A
#
# COMPACT_ATOMS: atom_id res chain seq x y z
N MET A 1 20.29 6.26 4.61
CA MET A 1 19.55 6.37 3.35
C MET A 1 20.33 5.62 2.30
N SER A 2 19.69 4.72 1.55
CA SER A 2 20.37 4.09 0.42
C SER A 2 20.71 5.14 -0.63
N THR A 3 21.91 5.07 -1.18
CA THR A 3 22.41 5.91 -2.28
C THR A 3 22.69 5.06 -3.52
N LYS A 4 22.11 3.86 -3.56
CA LYS A 4 22.37 2.83 -4.58
C LYS A 4 22.14 3.34 -6.00
N PHE A 5 21.09 4.14 -6.19
CA PHE A 5 20.74 4.73 -7.48
C PHE A 5 20.81 6.25 -7.40
N VAL A 6 21.06 6.87 -8.55
CA VAL A 6 20.92 8.32 -8.73
C VAL A 6 19.66 8.53 -9.55
N PRO A 7 18.55 9.00 -8.96
CA PRO A 7 17.31 9.16 -9.70
C PRO A 7 17.50 10.14 -10.86
N LYS A 8 17.03 9.77 -12.05
CA LYS A 8 17.21 10.56 -13.28
C LYS A 8 16.67 11.99 -13.14
N HIS A 9 15.52 12.12 -12.51
CA HIS A 9 14.78 13.39 -12.36
C HIS A 9 15.17 14.22 -11.13
N LYS A 10 16.17 13.76 -10.36
CA LYS A 10 16.61 14.49 -9.18
C LYS A 10 17.33 15.77 -9.59
N GLY A 11 16.82 16.91 -9.13
CA GLY A 11 17.39 18.22 -9.45
C GLY A 11 17.09 18.69 -10.88
N ASP A 12 15.99 18.19 -11.48
CA ASP A 12 15.48 18.69 -12.75
C ASP A 12 15.44 20.22 -12.77
N LYS A 13 16.02 20.83 -13.82
CA LYS A 13 16.11 22.29 -13.97
C LYS A 13 14.77 22.93 -14.30
N ASN A 14 13.93 22.21 -15.04
CA ASN A 14 12.62 22.66 -15.51
C ASN A 14 11.55 21.60 -15.17
N PRO A 15 11.27 21.38 -13.87
CA PRO A 15 10.31 20.36 -13.47
C PRO A 15 8.89 20.71 -13.91
N ASN A 16 8.08 19.70 -14.24
CA ASN A 16 6.70 19.92 -14.63
C ASN A 16 5.91 20.56 -13.46
N PRO A 17 5.31 21.75 -13.66
CA PRO A 17 4.65 22.48 -12.57
C PRO A 17 3.39 21.76 -12.06
N LYS A 18 2.67 21.02 -12.92
CA LYS A 18 1.50 20.22 -12.50
C LYS A 18 1.92 19.01 -11.69
N LEU A 19 3.00 18.33 -12.08
CA LEU A 19 3.55 17.23 -11.30
C LEU A 19 4.02 17.70 -9.92
N LEU A 20 4.74 18.81 -9.84
CA LEU A 20 5.12 19.43 -8.56
C LEU A 20 3.90 19.74 -7.69
N LYS A 21 2.84 20.30 -8.28
CA LYS A 21 1.59 20.58 -7.57
C LYS A 21 0.94 19.29 -7.06
N PHE A 22 0.91 18.25 -7.90
CA PHE A 22 0.32 16.96 -7.57
C PHE A 22 1.05 16.28 -6.42
N VAL A 23 2.37 16.09 -6.52
CA VAL A 23 3.16 15.43 -5.47
C VAL A 23 3.16 16.21 -4.16
N ARG A 24 3.10 17.55 -4.24
CA ARG A 24 2.91 18.42 -3.06
C ARG A 24 1.55 18.20 -2.40
N HIS A 25 0.49 17.94 -3.17
CA HIS A 25 -0.84 17.62 -2.63
C HIS A 25 -0.91 16.19 -2.09
N VAL A 26 -0.16 15.24 -2.64
CA VAL A 26 -0.20 13.84 -2.16
C VAL A 26 0.67 13.63 -0.91
N THR A 27 1.84 14.28 -0.82
CA THR A 27 2.81 14.04 0.27
C THR A 27 2.21 14.24 1.66
N ASP A 28 2.45 13.32 2.58
CA ASP A 28 2.11 13.45 4.01
C ASP A 28 3.20 14.20 4.80
N ARG A 29 4.33 14.55 4.16
CA ARG A 29 5.38 15.38 4.77
C ARG A 29 4.96 16.83 4.84
N VAL A 30 4.75 17.34 6.05
CA VAL A 30 4.43 18.76 6.30
C VAL A 30 5.43 19.72 5.63
N PRO A 31 6.76 19.52 5.67
CA PRO A 31 7.69 20.38 4.93
C PRO A 31 7.46 20.33 3.41
N GLY A 32 7.19 19.15 2.85
CA GLY A 32 6.90 18.96 1.43
C GLY A 32 5.61 19.66 1.00
N LYS A 33 4.59 19.68 1.87
CA LYS A 33 3.34 20.45 1.68
C LYS A 33 3.58 21.95 1.58
N ILE A 34 4.61 22.48 2.26
CA ILE A 34 4.94 23.91 2.24
C ILE A 34 5.77 24.24 1.01
N LYS A 35 6.83 23.46 0.77
CA LYS A 35 7.77 23.65 -0.33
C LYS A 35 8.15 22.31 -0.94
N MET A 36 7.97 22.20 -2.25
CA MET A 36 8.34 21.04 -3.05
C MET A 36 9.25 21.50 -4.19
N ASP A 37 10.33 20.77 -4.43
CA ASP A 37 11.28 20.98 -5.52
C ASP A 37 11.71 19.64 -6.12
N SER A 38 12.52 19.69 -7.17
CA SER A 38 12.94 18.50 -7.92
C SER A 38 13.99 17.64 -7.22
N ASP A 39 14.55 18.09 -6.10
CA ASP A 39 15.43 17.26 -5.27
C ASP A 39 14.65 16.31 -4.35
N ALA A 40 13.35 16.59 -4.15
CA ALA A 40 12.49 15.84 -3.25
C ALA A 40 12.15 14.44 -3.79
N PRO A 41 12.17 13.39 -2.94
CA PRO A 41 11.79 12.03 -3.32
C PRO A 41 10.39 11.89 -3.89
N GLU A 42 9.45 12.70 -3.42
CA GLU A 42 8.10 12.76 -3.95
C GLU A 42 8.07 13.13 -5.43
N TYR A 43 8.93 14.08 -5.84
CA TYR A 43 9.00 14.51 -7.23
C TYR A 43 9.70 13.47 -8.08
N TRP A 44 10.97 13.15 -7.81
CA TRP A 44 11.72 12.27 -8.71
C TRP A 44 11.17 10.83 -8.72
N GLY A 45 10.51 10.40 -7.64
CA GLY A 45 9.84 9.10 -7.55
C GLY A 45 8.64 8.99 -8.49
N LEU A 46 7.86 10.06 -8.66
CA LEU A 46 6.76 10.06 -9.62
C LEU A 46 7.15 10.57 -11.01
N ALA A 47 8.18 11.40 -11.12
CA ALA A 47 8.65 11.93 -12.40
C ALA A 47 9.07 10.81 -13.35
N CYS A 48 9.76 9.77 -12.86
CA CYS A 48 10.08 8.62 -13.70
C CYS A 48 8.83 7.92 -14.28
N ILE A 49 7.68 7.97 -13.60
CA ILE A 49 6.42 7.43 -14.12
C ILE A 49 5.80 8.38 -15.15
N PHE A 50 5.62 9.65 -14.77
CA PHE A 50 4.90 10.62 -15.59
C PHE A 50 5.69 11.13 -16.80
N GLU A 51 7.01 11.26 -16.67
CA GLU A 51 7.88 11.82 -17.71
C GLU A 51 8.46 10.75 -18.64
N ASP A 52 8.68 9.53 -18.15
CA ASP A 52 9.31 8.47 -18.96
C ASP A 52 8.31 7.41 -19.48
N GLU A 53 7.26 7.08 -18.73
CA GLU A 53 6.28 6.04 -19.15
C GLU A 53 5.03 6.62 -19.85
N MET A 54 4.95 7.95 -20.02
CA MET A 54 3.85 8.62 -20.71
C MET A 54 4.36 9.62 -21.75
N ASP A 55 3.68 9.72 -22.88
CA ASP A 55 3.87 10.86 -23.78
C ASP A 55 3.34 12.16 -23.16
N ALA A 56 3.74 13.30 -23.72
CA ALA A 56 3.39 14.61 -23.18
C ALA A 56 1.87 14.87 -23.13
N VAL A 57 1.08 14.37 -24.09
CA VAL A 57 -0.37 14.59 -24.12
C VAL A 57 -1.03 13.78 -23.01
N THR A 58 -0.68 12.49 -22.91
CA THR A 58 -1.17 11.59 -21.87
C THR A 58 -0.78 12.09 -20.47
N ARG A 59 0.46 12.55 -20.27
CA ARG A 59 0.95 13.09 -19.01
C ARG A 59 0.14 14.31 -18.55
N GLU A 60 -0.11 15.26 -19.45
CA GLU A 60 -0.85 16.46 -19.09
C GLU A 60 -2.32 16.14 -18.75
N ALA A 61 -2.96 15.27 -19.53
CA ALA A 61 -4.32 14.79 -19.25
C ALA A 61 -4.41 14.06 -17.90
N ALA A 62 -3.45 13.17 -17.61
CA ALA A 62 -3.34 12.47 -16.34
C ALA A 62 -3.22 13.44 -15.16
N LEU A 63 -2.30 14.40 -15.25
CA LEU A 63 -2.05 15.36 -14.17
C LEU A 63 -3.26 16.28 -13.95
N ASP A 64 -3.93 16.73 -15.00
CA ASP A 64 -5.14 17.54 -14.88
C ASP A 64 -6.26 16.76 -14.20
N LEU A 65 -6.52 15.52 -14.64
CA LEU A 65 -7.51 14.63 -14.03
C LEU A 65 -7.20 14.39 -12.54
N LEU A 66 -5.98 13.95 -12.22
CA LEU A 66 -5.59 13.62 -10.84
C LEU A 66 -5.65 14.85 -9.92
N LEU A 67 -5.23 16.02 -10.41
CA LEU A 67 -5.34 17.27 -9.65
C LEU A 67 -6.79 17.67 -9.36
N ASP A 68 -7.70 17.41 -10.29
CA ASP A 68 -9.13 17.70 -10.13
C ASP A 68 -9.86 16.65 -9.28
N MET A 69 -9.33 15.43 -9.21
CA MET A 69 -9.83 14.39 -8.30
C MET A 69 -9.45 14.67 -6.84
N LEU A 70 -8.34 15.36 -6.59
CA LEU A 70 -7.89 15.67 -5.24
C LEU A 70 -8.86 16.62 -4.50
N PRO A 71 -9.08 16.41 -3.18
CA PRO A 71 -9.97 17.27 -2.40
C PRO A 71 -9.35 18.66 -2.22
N LYS A 72 -10.21 19.69 -2.12
CA LYS A 72 -9.76 21.07 -1.86
C LYS A 72 -8.96 21.23 -0.55
N ASN A 73 -9.21 20.36 0.43
CA ASN A 73 -8.41 20.30 1.65
C ASN A 73 -7.05 19.65 1.34
N PHE A 74 -5.99 20.46 1.37
CA PHE A 74 -4.62 20.05 1.04
C PHE A 74 -4.01 19.00 2.00
N PHE A 75 -4.65 18.76 3.14
CA PHE A 75 -4.28 17.72 4.11
C PHE A 75 -5.04 16.40 3.91
N LYS A 76 -5.97 16.34 2.96
CA LYS A 76 -6.65 15.11 2.54
C LYS A 76 -6.21 14.75 1.12
N VAL A 77 -6.16 13.44 0.86
CA VAL A 77 -5.78 12.91 -0.46
C VAL A 77 -6.92 12.08 -1.03
N ARG A 78 -7.38 11.08 -0.27
CA ARG A 78 -8.44 10.17 -0.69
C ARG A 78 -9.80 10.88 -0.69
N LYS A 79 -10.25 11.22 -1.90
CA LYS A 79 -11.63 11.59 -2.20
C LYS A 79 -12.12 10.60 -3.23
N HIS A 80 -13.19 9.88 -2.89
CA HIS A 80 -13.81 8.89 -3.76
C HIS A 80 -14.64 9.58 -4.86
N HIS A 81 -14.56 9.03 -6.07
CA HIS A 81 -15.35 9.44 -7.24
C HIS A 81 -15.86 8.18 -7.93
N THR A 82 -17.16 8.13 -8.19
CA THR A 82 -17.77 7.06 -8.97
C THR A 82 -17.32 7.12 -10.43
N TYR A 83 -17.39 5.98 -11.13
CA TYR A 83 -17.20 5.92 -12.58
C TYR A 83 -17.99 7.01 -13.34
N ALA A 84 -19.28 7.16 -13.02
CA ALA A 84 -20.15 8.16 -13.64
C ALA A 84 -19.69 9.61 -13.39
N GLU A 85 -19.13 9.90 -12.21
CA GLU A 85 -18.59 11.23 -11.89
C GLU A 85 -17.34 11.54 -12.71
N LEU A 86 -16.45 10.57 -12.93
CA LEU A 86 -15.26 10.75 -13.75
C LEU A 86 -15.61 11.01 -15.22
N HIS A 87 -16.58 10.26 -15.78
CA HIS A 87 -17.08 10.49 -17.13
C HIS A 87 -17.72 11.88 -17.27
N LYS A 88 -18.50 12.30 -16.27
CA LYS A 88 -19.05 13.66 -16.23
C LYS A 88 -17.95 14.72 -16.18
N MET A 89 -16.92 14.52 -15.35
CA MET A 89 -15.76 15.43 -15.30
C MET A 89 -15.06 15.53 -16.65
N ASN A 90 -14.90 14.41 -17.37
CA ASN A 90 -14.30 14.40 -18.69
C ASN A 90 -15.18 15.10 -19.74
N ALA A 91 -16.49 14.91 -19.70
CA ALA A 91 -17.42 15.62 -20.59
C ALA A 91 -17.35 17.15 -20.41
N GLU A 92 -17.17 17.62 -19.17
CA GLU A 92 -17.07 19.04 -18.81
C GLU A 92 -15.68 19.64 -19.12
N LYS A 93 -14.60 18.94 -18.78
CA LYS A 93 -13.24 19.49 -18.80
C LYS A 93 -12.36 18.97 -19.94
N ARG A 94 -12.79 17.92 -20.64
CA ARG A 94 -12.14 17.37 -21.84
C ARG A 94 -10.68 17.01 -21.61
N TYR A 95 -10.40 16.20 -20.57
CA TYR A 95 -9.06 15.66 -20.36
C TYR A 95 -8.66 14.73 -21.51
N THR A 96 -9.61 13.93 -21.99
CA THR A 96 -9.48 13.04 -23.15
C THR A 96 -10.55 13.35 -24.21
N PRO A 97 -10.37 12.90 -25.47
CA PRO A 97 -11.33 13.18 -26.54
C PRO A 97 -12.72 12.55 -26.33
N ASP A 98 -12.75 11.34 -25.76
CA ASP A 98 -13.94 10.53 -25.55
C ASP A 98 -13.81 9.63 -24.31
N ASP A 99 -14.91 8.96 -23.99
CA ASP A 99 -15.06 8.10 -22.82
C ASP A 99 -14.15 6.85 -22.89
N ALA A 100 -13.95 6.27 -24.08
CA ALA A 100 -13.04 5.14 -24.26
C ALA A 100 -11.58 5.54 -23.98
N SER A 101 -11.17 6.73 -24.42
CA SER A 101 -9.85 7.28 -24.13
C SER A 101 -9.68 7.63 -22.65
N LEU A 102 -10.76 8.04 -21.96
CA LEU A 102 -10.75 8.21 -20.51
C LEU A 102 -10.53 6.86 -19.82
N ASP A 103 -11.28 5.84 -20.23
CA ASP A 103 -11.19 4.48 -19.72
C ASP A 103 -9.76 3.92 -19.81
N GLU A 104 -9.10 4.11 -20.95
CA GLU A 104 -7.69 3.73 -21.14
C GLU A 104 -6.75 4.51 -20.22
N LEU A 105 -7.01 5.81 -20.00
CA LEU A 105 -6.23 6.63 -19.08
C LEU A 105 -6.39 6.16 -17.63
N LEU A 106 -7.62 5.85 -17.19
CA LEU A 106 -7.90 5.33 -15.85
C LEU A 106 -7.18 3.99 -15.62
N ASP A 107 -7.26 3.06 -16.58
CA ASP A 107 -6.57 1.77 -16.52
C ASP A 107 -5.05 1.95 -16.44
N LYS A 108 -4.48 2.82 -17.29
CA LYS A 108 -3.04 3.13 -17.28
C LYS A 108 -2.60 3.70 -15.92
N LEU A 109 -3.37 4.64 -15.36
CA LEU A 109 -3.07 5.21 -14.05
C LEU A 109 -3.17 4.17 -12.93
N ALA A 110 -4.13 3.24 -13.01
CA ALA A 110 -4.22 2.12 -12.08
C ALA A 110 -3.04 1.15 -12.19
N VAL A 111 -2.63 0.80 -13.41
CA VAL A 111 -1.45 -0.04 -13.66
C VAL A 111 -0.16 0.63 -13.19
N PHE A 112 -0.05 1.95 -13.24
CA PHE A 112 1.08 2.67 -12.65
C PHE A 112 0.94 2.93 -11.14
N GLY A 113 -0.22 2.63 -10.54
CA GLY A 113 -0.49 2.84 -9.11
C GLY A 113 -0.73 4.30 -8.75
N MET A 114 -1.01 5.16 -9.73
CA MET A 114 -1.35 6.58 -9.53
C MET A 114 -2.84 6.80 -9.28
N LEU A 115 -3.64 5.76 -9.56
CA LEU A 115 -5.06 5.70 -9.30
C LEU A 115 -5.39 4.34 -8.68
N GLU A 116 -6.30 4.35 -7.71
CA GLU A 116 -6.79 3.16 -7.05
C GLU A 116 -8.32 3.11 -7.19
N TYR A 117 -8.88 1.91 -7.17
CA TYR A 117 -10.32 1.72 -7.18
C TYR A 117 -10.75 0.49 -6.38
N ASP A 118 -11.99 0.51 -5.93
CA ASP A 118 -12.70 -0.62 -5.35
C ASP A 118 -14.12 -0.72 -5.92
N TYR A 119 -14.90 -1.69 -5.41
CA TYR A 119 -16.28 -1.95 -5.81
C TYR A 119 -17.25 -1.66 -4.66
N GLY A 120 -16.89 -0.75 -3.74
CA GLY A 120 -17.76 -0.31 -2.66
C GLY A 120 -17.75 -1.15 -1.38
N ASP A 121 -16.85 -2.13 -1.23
CA ASP A 121 -16.67 -2.97 -0.04
C ASP A 121 -17.95 -3.69 0.42
N HIS A 122 -18.58 -4.41 -0.50
CA HIS A 122 -19.81 -5.14 -0.23
C HIS A 122 -19.55 -6.50 0.44
N TYR A 123 -18.97 -6.52 1.65
CA TYR A 123 -18.65 -7.74 2.43
C TYR A 123 -19.23 -7.65 3.85
N THR A 124 -20.55 -7.55 3.98
CA THR A 124 -21.18 -7.29 5.28
C THR A 124 -21.67 -8.55 5.99
N ASN A 125 -21.91 -9.63 5.25
CA ASN A 125 -22.42 -10.90 5.79
C ASN A 125 -21.35 -11.82 6.44
N GLY A 126 -20.05 -11.49 6.28
CA GLY A 126 -18.93 -12.27 6.80
C GLY A 126 -18.65 -13.59 6.06
N GLN A 127 -19.20 -13.78 4.86
CA GLN A 127 -19.11 -14.99 4.03
C GLN A 127 -18.97 -14.60 2.55
N GLY A 128 -17.97 -13.79 2.23
CA GLY A 128 -17.74 -13.28 0.87
C GLY A 128 -18.63 -12.09 0.52
N PRO A 129 -18.78 -11.77 -0.77
CA PRO A 129 -19.51 -10.60 -1.20
C PRO A 129 -21.01 -10.71 -0.93
N ASP A 130 -21.65 -9.57 -0.67
CA ASP A 130 -23.09 -9.49 -0.44
C ASP A 130 -23.87 -9.95 -1.69
N PRO A 131 -25.04 -10.61 -1.52
CA PRO A 131 -25.81 -11.09 -2.66
C PRO A 131 -26.21 -9.96 -3.62
N GLY A 132 -25.87 -10.12 -4.90
CA GLY A 132 -26.16 -9.15 -5.94
C GLY A 132 -25.05 -8.11 -6.17
N THR A 133 -23.95 -8.18 -5.44
CA THR A 133 -22.73 -7.41 -5.74
C THR A 133 -22.26 -7.70 -7.17
N THR A 134 -21.95 -6.64 -7.89
CA THR A 134 -21.36 -6.70 -9.24
C THR A 134 -19.95 -6.14 -9.20
N PHE A 135 -19.10 -6.66 -10.08
CA PHE A 135 -17.70 -6.25 -10.22
C PHE A 135 -17.46 -5.69 -11.63
N ASN A 136 -18.42 -4.91 -12.15
CA ASN A 136 -18.28 -4.28 -13.46
C ASN A 136 -17.54 -2.95 -13.33
N ARG A 137 -16.94 -2.49 -14.42
CA ARG A 137 -16.20 -1.22 -14.47
C ARG A 137 -17.04 -0.03 -13.99
N GLU A 138 -18.32 -0.04 -14.32
CA GLU A 138 -19.29 1.00 -14.00
C GLU A 138 -19.59 1.11 -12.49
N ASP A 139 -19.33 0.03 -11.75
CA ASP A 139 -19.53 -0.04 -10.30
C ASP A 139 -18.31 0.48 -9.52
N ARG A 140 -17.19 0.75 -10.22
CA ARG A 140 -15.94 1.16 -9.58
C ARG A 140 -16.02 2.55 -8.96
N ILE A 141 -15.39 2.66 -7.80
CA ILE A 141 -15.16 3.91 -7.10
C ILE A 141 -13.66 4.18 -7.10
N TYR A 142 -13.24 5.34 -7.60
CA TYR A 142 -11.84 5.70 -7.83
C TYR A 142 -11.34 6.77 -6.87
N TRP A 143 -10.05 6.72 -6.52
CA TRP A 143 -9.36 7.79 -5.81
C TRP A 143 -7.87 7.86 -6.11
N VAL A 144 -7.29 9.03 -5.84
CA VAL A 144 -5.83 9.17 -5.79
C VAL A 144 -5.33 8.53 -4.49
N PRO A 145 -4.46 7.51 -4.55
CA PRO A 145 -3.90 6.89 -3.37
C PRO A 145 -2.90 7.84 -2.68
N MET A 146 -2.66 7.60 -1.39
CA MET A 146 -1.52 8.22 -0.71
C MET A 146 -0.21 7.60 -1.23
N PHE A 147 0.95 8.03 -0.70
CA PHE A 147 2.20 7.34 -1.03
C PHE A 147 2.28 5.98 -0.33
N VAL A 148 1.92 5.91 0.95
CA VAL A 148 1.99 4.69 1.77
C VAL A 148 0.78 4.62 2.71
N PRO A 149 0.02 3.51 2.71
CA PRO A 149 -0.05 2.54 1.61
C PRO A 149 -0.59 3.22 0.35
N GLY A 150 -0.13 2.79 -0.83
CA GLY A 150 -0.57 3.38 -2.09
C GLY A 150 0.52 3.45 -3.15
N SER A 151 0.59 4.58 -3.86
CA SER A 151 1.38 4.74 -5.09
C SER A 151 2.86 4.33 -4.98
N ALA A 152 3.52 4.60 -3.85
CA ALA A 152 4.92 4.20 -3.66
C ALA A 152 5.06 2.68 -3.42
N GLU A 153 4.04 2.04 -2.85
CA GLU A 153 3.97 0.59 -2.70
C GLU A 153 3.59 -0.09 -4.03
N TYR A 154 2.57 0.42 -4.72
CA TYR A 154 2.04 -0.17 -5.96
C TYR A 154 3.04 -0.17 -7.11
N THR A 155 3.93 0.83 -7.16
CA THR A 155 5.04 0.85 -8.12
C THR A 155 6.07 -0.24 -7.83
N ASN A 156 6.36 -0.50 -6.55
CA ASN A 156 7.22 -1.61 -6.11
C ASN A 156 6.58 -2.99 -6.25
N MET A 157 5.31 -3.09 -6.65
CA MET A 157 4.65 -4.38 -6.95
C MET A 157 4.72 -4.73 -8.44
N SER A 158 5.34 -3.89 -9.27
CA SER A 158 5.59 -4.18 -10.69
C SER A 158 7.07 -4.51 -10.93
N VAL A 159 7.33 -5.73 -11.40
CA VAL A 159 8.70 -6.14 -11.77
C VAL A 159 9.23 -5.28 -12.91
N GLU A 160 8.40 -5.02 -13.93
CA GLU A 160 8.76 -4.24 -15.11
C GLU A 160 9.15 -2.80 -14.74
N LEU A 161 8.32 -2.10 -13.94
CA LEU A 161 8.63 -0.74 -13.52
C LEU A 161 9.90 -0.69 -12.68
N MET A 162 10.10 -1.65 -11.78
CA MET A 162 11.28 -1.72 -10.92
C MET A 162 12.55 -2.14 -11.66
N ASP A 163 12.43 -2.73 -12.84
CA ASP A 163 13.55 -3.00 -13.75
C ASP A 163 13.96 -1.75 -14.53
N LYS A 164 12.98 -0.96 -15.01
CA LYS A 164 13.22 0.31 -15.73
C LYS A 164 13.66 1.44 -14.80
N HIS A 165 13.01 1.58 -13.64
CA HIS A 165 13.13 2.69 -12.69
C HIS A 165 13.46 2.17 -11.29
N PRO A 166 14.65 1.57 -11.07
CA PRO A 166 15.01 0.97 -9.79
C PRO A 166 15.09 1.99 -8.64
N GLU A 167 15.15 3.29 -8.92
CA GLU A 167 15.03 4.35 -7.92
C GLU A 167 13.70 4.34 -7.16
N LEU A 168 12.64 3.75 -7.73
CA LEU A 168 11.35 3.58 -7.05
C LEU A 168 11.49 2.82 -5.72
N ALA A 169 12.48 1.91 -5.63
CA ALA A 169 12.84 1.24 -4.38
C ALA A 169 13.23 2.24 -3.27
N MET A 170 14.04 3.24 -3.62
CA MET A 170 14.46 4.30 -2.69
C MET A 170 13.30 5.26 -2.42
N PHE A 171 12.47 5.56 -3.42
CA PHE A 171 11.29 6.40 -3.24
C PHE A 171 10.34 5.81 -2.19
N PHE A 172 9.98 4.53 -2.32
CA PHE A 172 9.14 3.84 -1.34
C PHE A 172 9.76 3.83 0.06
N GLU A 173 11.05 3.54 0.17
CA GLU A 173 11.74 3.59 1.45
C GLU A 173 11.76 5.01 2.05
N ARG A 174 11.84 6.06 1.23
CA ARG A 174 11.76 7.44 1.70
C ARG A 174 10.35 7.81 2.17
N MET A 175 9.32 7.40 1.45
CA MET A 175 7.93 7.68 1.81
C MET A 175 7.48 6.93 3.06
N THR A 176 8.10 5.81 3.38
CA THR A 176 7.85 5.10 4.65
C THR A 176 8.61 5.68 5.85
N PHE A 177 9.65 6.49 5.62
CA PHE A 177 10.54 7.00 6.68
C PHE A 177 10.33 8.49 6.99
N LEU A 178 10.41 9.34 5.97
CA LEU A 178 10.47 10.79 6.11
C LEU A 178 9.22 11.44 6.75
N PRO A 179 7.98 10.96 6.50
CA PRO A 179 6.80 11.52 7.17
C PRO A 179 6.82 11.27 8.68
N LEU A 180 7.43 10.15 9.10
CA LEU A 180 7.41 9.67 10.48
C LEU A 180 8.56 10.22 11.33
N GLU A 181 9.67 10.64 10.72
CA GLU A 181 10.93 11.06 11.39
C GLU A 181 10.74 12.02 12.57
N LYS A 182 9.76 12.93 12.50
CA LYS A 182 9.54 13.96 13.54
C LYS A 182 8.28 13.74 14.38
N ILE A 183 7.45 12.76 14.04
CA ILE A 183 6.15 12.54 14.70
C ILE A 183 6.08 11.21 15.43
N THR A 184 7.01 10.28 15.19
CA THR A 184 7.04 8.96 15.81
C THR A 184 6.86 8.96 17.33
N PRO A 185 7.48 9.86 18.14
CA PRO A 185 7.28 9.84 19.59
C PRO A 185 5.87 10.24 20.03
N MET A 186 5.09 10.87 19.14
CA MET A 186 3.73 11.35 19.39
C MET A 186 2.66 10.38 18.89
N VAL A 187 3.02 9.27 18.23
CA VAL A 187 2.06 8.27 17.73
C VAL A 187 1.49 7.46 18.90
N PRO A 188 0.15 7.46 19.11
CA PRO A 188 -0.50 6.67 20.15
C PRO A 188 -0.30 5.16 20.01
N MET A 189 -0.61 4.44 21.09
CA MET A 189 -0.71 2.97 21.07
C MET A 189 -1.66 2.49 19.97
N GLY A 190 -1.23 1.52 19.15
CA GLY A 190 -2.06 0.98 18.06
C GLY A 190 -1.94 1.77 16.74
N GLY A 191 -0.91 2.61 16.60
CA GLY A 191 -0.55 3.24 15.33
C GLY A 191 -1.46 4.39 14.88
N SER A 192 -2.65 4.59 15.46
CA SER A 192 -3.59 5.67 15.11
C SER A 192 -3.90 5.79 13.61
N GLY A 193 -3.96 4.67 12.89
CA GLY A 193 -4.13 4.64 11.42
C GLY A 193 -2.90 5.08 10.62
N ILE A 194 -1.78 5.38 11.30
CA ILE A 194 -0.47 5.67 10.71
C ILE A 194 0.44 4.44 10.76
N GLY A 195 0.31 3.63 11.82
CA GLY A 195 1.01 2.35 12.01
C GLY A 195 0.17 1.13 11.64
N MET A 196 0.85 0.00 11.40
CA MET A 196 0.21 -1.30 11.16
C MET A 196 -0.22 -1.94 12.49
N HIS A 197 -1.32 -2.67 12.51
CA HIS A 197 -1.72 -3.53 13.64
C HIS A 197 -1.11 -4.92 13.48
N VAL A 198 -0.42 -5.42 14.52
CA VAL A 198 0.17 -6.76 14.50
C VAL A 198 -0.85 -7.77 15.03
N ILE A 199 -1.21 -8.73 14.17
CA ILE A 199 -2.10 -9.83 14.53
C ILE A 199 -1.24 -11.00 15.08
N PRO A 200 -1.57 -11.55 16.25
CA PRO A 200 -0.86 -12.70 16.79
C PRO A 200 -1.08 -13.97 15.95
N VAL A 201 -0.21 -14.98 16.13
CA VAL A 201 -0.47 -16.31 15.58
C VAL A 201 -1.73 -16.87 16.21
N GLU A 202 -2.74 -17.17 15.39
CA GLU A 202 -4.09 -17.50 15.86
C GLU A 202 -4.10 -18.68 16.85
N LYS A 203 -3.29 -19.71 16.57
CA LYS A 203 -3.12 -20.86 17.46
C LYS A 203 -2.63 -20.48 18.86
N ALA A 204 -1.92 -19.36 19.01
CA ALA A 204 -1.42 -18.88 20.30
C ALA A 204 -2.51 -18.22 21.16
N ILE A 205 -3.66 -17.83 20.56
CA ILE A 205 -4.76 -17.15 21.26
C ILE A 205 -6.08 -17.93 21.23
N SER A 206 -6.15 -19.06 20.53
CA SER A 206 -7.38 -19.83 20.33
C SER A 206 -8.02 -20.40 21.60
N MET A 207 -7.27 -20.49 22.70
CA MET A 207 -7.78 -20.92 24.02
C MET A 207 -8.13 -19.75 24.96
N GLU A 208 -7.92 -18.50 24.53
CA GLU A 208 -8.27 -17.32 25.30
C GLU A 208 -9.76 -17.00 25.11
N ASN A 209 -10.56 -17.22 26.15
CA ASN A 209 -12.02 -16.96 26.18
C ASN A 209 -12.42 -15.49 25.90
N GLN A 210 -11.46 -14.58 25.75
CA GLN A 210 -11.66 -13.14 25.50
C GLN A 210 -11.03 -12.66 24.18
N SER A 211 -10.57 -13.56 23.31
CA SER A 211 -10.04 -13.15 22.00
C SER A 211 -11.16 -12.63 21.10
N ILE A 212 -10.93 -11.45 20.51
CA ILE A 212 -11.90 -10.78 19.64
C ILE A 212 -11.70 -11.31 18.21
N ASP A 213 -12.79 -11.57 17.47
CA ASP A 213 -12.77 -12.12 16.11
C ASP A 213 -11.78 -11.41 15.16
N ILE A 214 -11.60 -10.09 15.30
CA ILE A 214 -10.67 -9.29 14.47
C ILE A 214 -9.18 -9.64 14.67
N GLU A 215 -8.83 -10.31 15.76
CA GLU A 215 -7.47 -10.80 16.06
C GLU A 215 -7.23 -12.21 15.48
N HIS A 216 -8.24 -12.81 14.85
CA HIS A 216 -8.14 -14.09 14.16
C HIS A 216 -8.03 -13.84 12.65
N ILE A 217 -6.95 -14.30 12.02
CA ILE A 217 -6.77 -14.12 10.57
C ILE A 217 -7.80 -14.95 9.80
N SER A 218 -8.18 -16.10 10.36
CA SER A 218 -9.20 -16.97 9.77
C SER A 218 -10.56 -16.29 9.61
N TYR A 219 -10.90 -15.35 10.51
CA TYR A 219 -12.11 -14.52 10.42
C TYR A 219 -12.06 -13.65 9.16
N TRP A 220 -10.97 -12.91 8.96
CA TRP A 220 -10.82 -12.03 7.80
C TRP A 220 -10.82 -12.79 6.48
N LEU A 221 -10.11 -13.93 6.42
CA LEU A 221 -10.10 -14.75 5.22
C LEU A 221 -11.48 -15.31 4.86
N LYS A 222 -12.31 -15.67 5.86
CA LYS A 222 -13.70 -16.10 5.62
C LYS A 222 -14.59 -14.94 5.20
N LYS A 223 -14.43 -13.78 5.84
CA LYS A 223 -15.19 -12.57 5.49
C LYS A 223 -15.05 -12.22 4.01
N TYR A 224 -13.85 -12.35 3.46
CA TYR A 224 -13.54 -12.03 2.06
C TYR A 224 -13.41 -13.27 1.17
N GLU A 225 -14.05 -14.38 1.53
CA GLU A 225 -13.96 -15.62 0.76
C GLU A 225 -14.42 -15.42 -0.70
N GLY A 226 -13.66 -15.99 -1.63
CA GLY A 226 -13.82 -15.77 -3.07
C GLY A 226 -13.08 -14.55 -3.62
N HIS A 227 -12.66 -13.61 -2.77
CA HIS A 227 -11.91 -12.40 -3.12
C HIS A 227 -10.63 -12.32 -2.29
N LEU A 228 -9.77 -13.32 -2.48
CA LEU A 228 -8.45 -13.42 -1.84
C LEU A 228 -7.39 -13.45 -2.94
N GLY A 229 -6.39 -12.59 -2.82
CA GLY A 229 -5.29 -12.50 -3.79
C GLY A 229 -3.96 -12.36 -3.08
N VAL A 230 -2.88 -12.76 -3.74
CA VAL A 230 -1.53 -12.56 -3.23
C VAL A 230 -0.62 -11.95 -4.27
N GLY A 231 0.29 -11.09 -3.83
CA GLY A 231 1.23 -10.42 -4.71
C GLY A 231 2.61 -10.24 -4.10
N ILE A 232 3.41 -9.44 -4.81
CA ILE A 232 4.76 -9.09 -4.42
C ILE A 232 4.76 -8.30 -3.12
N CYS A 233 5.60 -8.70 -2.17
CA CYS A 233 5.93 -7.86 -1.03
C CYS A 233 6.83 -6.71 -1.46
N SER A 234 6.22 -5.53 -1.62
CA SER A 234 6.83 -4.25 -1.96
C SER A 234 8.11 -3.95 -1.15
N CYS A 235 8.09 -4.26 0.14
CA CYS A 235 9.22 -4.07 1.05
C CYS A 235 10.38 -5.02 0.74
N ARG A 236 10.11 -6.34 0.58
CA ARG A 236 11.15 -7.33 0.25
C ARG A 236 11.75 -7.02 -1.12
N TYR A 237 10.92 -6.73 -2.10
CA TYR A 237 11.39 -6.46 -3.47
C TYR A 237 12.18 -5.15 -3.57
N GLY A 238 11.70 -4.08 -2.94
CA GLY A 238 12.44 -2.81 -2.87
C GLY A 238 13.81 -2.98 -2.20
N ARG A 239 13.88 -3.70 -1.07
CA ARG A 239 15.16 -4.00 -0.40
C ARG A 239 16.09 -4.84 -1.25
N LYS A 240 15.56 -5.86 -1.96
CA LYS A 240 16.33 -6.65 -2.92
C LYS A 240 16.96 -5.77 -4.01
N LYS A 241 16.21 -4.81 -4.55
CA LYS A 241 16.71 -3.87 -5.57
C LYS A 241 17.80 -2.93 -5.06
N MET A 242 17.80 -2.64 -3.76
CA MET A 242 18.82 -1.80 -3.11
C MET A 242 20.04 -2.60 -2.59
N ASP A 243 20.13 -3.91 -2.87
CA ASP A 243 21.12 -4.84 -2.26
C ASP A 243 21.06 -4.92 -0.72
N GLU A 244 19.88 -4.63 -0.16
CA GLU A 244 19.58 -4.66 1.29
C GLU A 244 18.53 -5.74 1.62
N GLY A 245 18.31 -6.68 0.70
CA GLY A 245 17.32 -7.74 0.80
C GLY A 245 17.70 -8.87 1.77
N CYS A 246 16.83 -9.87 1.86
CA CYS A 246 17.08 -11.13 2.54
C CYS A 246 17.09 -12.29 1.53
N ALA A 247 17.33 -13.51 2.03
CA ALA A 247 17.24 -14.73 1.23
C ALA A 247 15.78 -15.17 0.94
N ASP A 248 14.79 -14.50 1.52
CA ASP A 248 13.39 -14.80 1.28
C ASP A 248 13.02 -14.44 -0.17
N ASP A 249 12.14 -15.22 -0.81
CA ASP A 249 11.49 -14.77 -2.04
C ASP A 249 10.64 -13.52 -1.72
N TYR A 250 10.48 -12.62 -2.68
CA TYR A 250 9.67 -11.42 -2.52
C TYR A 250 8.21 -11.63 -2.92
N ARG A 251 7.89 -12.73 -3.63
CA ARG A 251 6.55 -13.09 -4.07
C ARG A 251 5.73 -13.71 -2.94
N ASP A 252 4.42 -13.57 -3.05
CA ASP A 252 3.42 -14.32 -2.31
C ASP A 252 3.44 -14.14 -0.79
N TRP A 253 3.73 -12.92 -0.33
CA TRP A 253 3.72 -12.58 1.11
C TRP A 253 2.76 -11.47 1.51
N CYS A 254 2.27 -10.70 0.55
CA CYS A 254 1.26 -9.67 0.78
C CYS A 254 -0.05 -10.19 0.21
N ILE A 255 -0.97 -10.56 1.09
CA ILE A 255 -2.30 -11.05 0.74
C ILE A 255 -3.22 -9.83 0.67
N GLY A 256 -3.80 -9.55 -0.48
CA GLY A 256 -4.94 -8.63 -0.63
C GLY A 256 -6.24 -9.38 -0.34
N VAL A 257 -7.21 -8.70 0.27
CA VAL A 257 -8.54 -9.26 0.55
C VAL A 257 -9.63 -8.31 0.08
N GLY A 258 -10.78 -8.87 -0.29
CA GLY A 258 -11.91 -8.12 -0.84
C GLY A 258 -11.51 -7.37 -2.11
N ASP A 259 -11.98 -6.15 -2.26
CA ASP A 259 -11.75 -5.35 -3.48
C ASP A 259 -10.26 -5.07 -3.76
N MET A 260 -9.40 -5.13 -2.73
CA MET A 260 -7.96 -5.02 -2.94
C MET A 260 -7.39 -6.26 -3.65
N ALA A 261 -7.93 -7.45 -3.39
CA ALA A 261 -7.55 -8.64 -4.15
C ALA A 261 -7.87 -8.45 -5.63
N ASP A 262 -9.05 -7.90 -5.93
CA ASP A 262 -9.46 -7.58 -7.31
C ASP A 262 -8.57 -6.54 -7.95
N TYR A 263 -8.27 -5.43 -7.27
CA TYR A 263 -7.36 -4.41 -7.77
C TYR A 263 -5.97 -4.99 -8.09
N LEU A 264 -5.43 -5.84 -7.22
CA LEU A 264 -4.13 -6.47 -7.44
C LEU A 264 -4.14 -7.41 -8.65
N ARG A 265 -5.17 -8.23 -8.81
CA ARG A 265 -5.35 -9.13 -9.97
C ARG A 265 -5.51 -8.33 -11.25
N GLU A 266 -6.42 -7.36 -11.26
CA GLU A 266 -6.80 -6.59 -12.46
C GLU A 266 -5.68 -5.69 -12.95
N THR A 267 -4.79 -5.25 -12.06
CA THR A 267 -3.61 -4.47 -12.43
C THR A 267 -2.34 -5.30 -12.61
N GLY A 268 -2.43 -6.63 -12.56
CA GLY A 268 -1.30 -7.56 -12.79
C GLY A 268 -0.24 -7.58 -11.68
N ARG A 269 -0.60 -7.15 -10.47
CA ARG A 269 0.28 -7.09 -9.29
C ARG A 269 0.19 -8.33 -8.39
N GLY A 270 -0.83 -9.14 -8.60
CA GLY A 270 -1.08 -10.37 -7.86
C GLY A 270 -1.93 -11.34 -8.64
N HIS A 271 -2.25 -12.46 -8.00
CA HIS A 271 -3.14 -13.48 -8.52
C HIS A 271 -4.06 -13.98 -7.42
N ASP A 272 -5.19 -14.56 -7.81
CA ASP A 272 -6.14 -15.15 -6.86
C ASP A 272 -5.53 -16.35 -6.15
N ILE A 273 -5.97 -16.55 -4.92
CA ILE A 273 -5.68 -17.71 -4.10
C ILE A 273 -6.94 -18.18 -3.38
N THR A 274 -6.98 -19.46 -3.07
CA THR A 274 -8.02 -20.06 -2.23
C THR A 274 -7.78 -19.77 -0.76
N TYR A 275 -8.80 -19.99 0.08
CA TYR A 275 -8.67 -19.93 1.53
C TYR A 275 -7.54 -20.83 2.05
N ASP A 276 -7.47 -22.08 1.56
CA ASP A 276 -6.46 -23.05 2.00
C ASP A 276 -5.04 -22.64 1.59
N GLU A 277 -4.88 -22.04 0.41
CA GLU A 277 -3.60 -21.47 -0.03
C GLU A 277 -3.19 -20.27 0.82
N ALA A 278 -4.14 -19.38 1.15
CA ALA A 278 -3.89 -18.28 2.08
C ALA A 278 -3.42 -18.80 3.45
N MET A 279 -4.10 -19.81 4.01
CA MET A 279 -3.71 -20.45 5.26
C MET A 279 -2.33 -21.11 5.18
N ALA A 280 -1.98 -21.71 4.05
CA ALA A 280 -0.65 -22.30 3.82
C ALA A 280 0.45 -21.22 3.80
N ILE A 281 0.20 -20.07 3.16
CA ILE A 281 1.12 -18.93 3.15
C ILE A 281 1.33 -18.40 4.57
N LEU A 282 0.24 -18.20 5.33
CA LEU A 282 0.30 -17.72 6.72
C LEU A 282 1.09 -18.68 7.60
N LYS A 283 0.82 -19.98 7.52
CA LYS A 283 1.58 -21.00 8.26
C LYS A 283 3.05 -20.99 7.90
N LYS A 284 3.38 -20.86 6.62
CA LYS A 284 4.78 -20.74 6.17
C LYS A 284 5.43 -19.48 6.76
N ALA A 285 4.73 -18.35 6.77
CA ALA A 285 5.23 -17.13 7.39
C ALA A 285 5.51 -17.32 8.89
N GLU A 286 4.64 -18.02 9.61
CA GLU A 286 4.83 -18.38 11.02
C GLU A 286 6.04 -19.28 11.25
N ASP A 287 6.22 -20.31 10.42
CA ASP A 287 7.38 -21.21 10.48
C ASP A 287 8.71 -20.45 10.24
N HIS A 288 8.66 -19.39 9.44
CA HIS A 288 9.79 -18.46 9.22
C HIS A 288 9.96 -17.41 10.33
N GLY A 289 9.04 -17.32 11.29
CA GLY A 289 9.03 -16.31 12.36
C GLY A 289 8.67 -14.90 11.87
N PHE A 290 7.91 -14.81 10.78
CA PHE A 290 7.38 -13.53 10.29
C PHE A 290 6.18 -13.08 11.13
N VAL A 291 5.89 -11.80 11.03
CA VAL A 291 4.83 -11.13 11.79
C VAL A 291 3.69 -10.77 10.85
N HIS A 292 2.49 -11.22 11.18
CA HIS A 292 1.27 -10.86 10.47
C HIS A 292 0.85 -9.43 10.84
N GLN A 293 0.57 -8.62 9.83
CA GLN A 293 0.16 -7.23 10.02
C GLN A 293 -1.05 -6.91 9.14
N VAL A 294 -2.00 -6.17 9.70
CA VAL A 294 -3.12 -5.57 8.97
C VAL A 294 -3.15 -4.07 9.21
N THR A 295 -3.84 -3.34 8.35
CA THR A 295 -4.13 -1.91 8.55
C THR A 295 -5.60 -1.71 8.84
N ASN A 296 -5.93 -0.69 9.63
CA ASN A 296 -7.30 -0.24 9.90
C ASN A 296 -7.63 1.12 9.25
N ILE A 297 -6.89 1.51 8.20
CA ILE A 297 -7.03 2.85 7.58
C ILE A 297 -8.39 3.07 6.90
N ASP A 298 -9.07 1.99 6.52
CA ASP A 298 -10.34 2.06 5.80
C ASP A 298 -11.57 1.99 6.73
N GLY A 299 -11.36 2.00 8.05
CA GLY A 299 -12.42 2.05 9.04
C GLY A 299 -12.57 0.78 9.87
N GLU A 300 -13.56 0.80 10.76
CA GLU A 300 -13.85 -0.33 11.65
C GLU A 300 -14.47 -1.49 10.86
N GLY A 301 -14.05 -2.72 11.17
CA GLY A 301 -14.59 -3.93 10.55
C GLY A 301 -14.12 -4.18 9.11
N LYS A 302 -13.11 -3.45 8.60
CA LYS A 302 -12.53 -3.63 7.27
C LYS A 302 -11.01 -3.69 7.34
N ILE A 303 -10.42 -4.56 6.51
CA ILE A 303 -8.98 -4.53 6.17
C ILE A 303 -8.85 -4.66 4.66
N PHE A 304 -7.76 -4.16 4.08
CA PHE A 304 -7.48 -4.33 2.65
C PHE A 304 -6.39 -5.38 2.37
N ALA A 305 -5.51 -5.64 3.34
CA ALA A 305 -4.42 -6.59 3.17
C ALA A 305 -3.96 -7.23 4.49
N ILE A 306 -3.37 -8.41 4.36
CA ILE A 306 -2.63 -9.13 5.39
C ILE A 306 -1.17 -9.26 4.93
N CYS A 307 -0.28 -8.59 5.64
CA CYS A 307 1.15 -8.55 5.37
C CYS A 307 1.91 -9.57 6.22
N ASN A 308 2.70 -10.44 5.59
CA ASN A 308 3.55 -11.44 6.25
C ASN A 308 5.00 -10.95 6.38
N CYS A 309 5.30 -10.19 7.42
CA CYS A 309 6.48 -9.32 7.46
C CYS A 309 7.70 -9.93 8.17
N ASN A 310 8.82 -9.94 7.47
CA ASN A 310 10.13 -10.10 8.08
C ASN A 310 10.54 -8.80 8.79
N VAL A 311 10.74 -8.85 10.10
CA VAL A 311 11.02 -7.68 10.97
C VAL A 311 12.20 -6.84 10.48
N LYS A 312 13.23 -7.48 9.90
CA LYS A 312 14.44 -6.79 9.43
C LYS A 312 14.28 -6.11 8.07
N ILE A 313 13.21 -6.41 7.35
CA ILE A 313 12.99 -6.02 5.95
C ILE A 313 11.79 -5.10 5.78
N CYS A 314 10.69 -5.37 6.48
CA CYS A 314 9.46 -4.59 6.41
C CYS A 314 9.72 -3.12 6.76
N ASN A 315 9.30 -2.20 5.90
CA ASN A 315 9.51 -0.78 6.13
C ASN A 315 8.75 -0.28 7.38
N ALA A 316 7.52 -0.75 7.62
CA ALA A 316 6.75 -0.37 8.80
C ALA A 316 7.42 -0.83 10.11
N LEU A 317 7.79 -2.11 10.21
CA LEU A 317 8.45 -2.66 11.41
C LEU A 317 9.83 -2.04 11.64
N ARG A 318 10.60 -1.79 10.57
CA ARG A 318 11.90 -1.12 10.67
C ARG A 318 11.75 0.30 11.18
N THR A 319 10.76 1.05 10.71
CA THR A 319 10.48 2.40 11.20
C THR A 319 10.17 2.37 12.71
N SER A 320 9.38 1.41 13.19
CA SER A 320 9.15 1.18 14.63
C SER A 320 10.44 0.94 15.42
N GLN A 321 11.39 0.18 14.86
CA GLN A 321 12.70 -0.04 15.48
C GLN A 321 13.62 1.18 15.43
N LEU A 322 13.71 1.84 14.27
CA LEU A 322 14.61 2.97 14.02
C LEU A 322 14.31 4.16 14.91
N PHE A 323 13.03 4.41 15.22
CA PHE A 323 12.63 5.49 16.13
C PHE A 323 12.34 5.02 17.55
N ASN A 324 12.67 3.75 17.88
CA ASN A 324 12.41 3.14 19.18
C ASN A 324 10.94 3.34 19.63
N THR A 325 10.01 3.12 18.71
CA THR A 325 8.58 3.38 18.88
C THR A 325 7.78 2.08 18.73
N PRO A 326 7.82 1.16 19.71
CA PRO A 326 7.15 -0.14 19.63
C PRO A 326 5.62 -0.01 19.49
N ASN A 327 5.06 1.16 19.81
CA ASN A 327 3.63 1.44 19.78
C ASN A 327 3.04 1.52 18.37
N MET A 328 3.86 1.73 17.34
CA MET A 328 3.44 1.81 15.93
C MET A 328 3.14 0.45 15.29
N SER A 329 3.55 -0.65 15.93
CA SER A 329 3.35 -2.02 15.42
C SER A 329 3.07 -2.99 16.56
N ARG A 330 2.29 -2.56 17.56
CA ARG A 330 2.03 -3.37 18.75
C ARG A 330 0.81 -4.26 18.55
N SER A 331 0.93 -5.52 18.97
CA SER A 331 -0.22 -6.43 19.09
C SER A 331 -1.02 -6.14 20.36
N ALA A 332 -2.31 -6.50 20.36
CA ALA A 332 -3.13 -6.53 21.57
C ALA A 332 -2.57 -7.52 22.62
N TYR A 333 -1.75 -8.48 22.19
CA TYR A 333 -1.14 -9.50 23.04
C TYR A 333 0.36 -9.26 23.23
N VAL A 334 0.87 -9.64 24.41
CA VAL A 334 2.32 -9.60 24.71
C VAL A 334 2.80 -11.03 24.91
N ALA A 335 3.78 -11.45 24.10
CA ALA A 335 4.42 -12.75 24.29
C ALA A 335 5.15 -12.77 25.64
N LYS A 336 4.84 -13.76 26.48
CA LYS A 336 5.55 -14.02 27.73
C LYS A 336 6.51 -15.18 27.54
N VAL A 337 7.79 -14.94 27.74
CA VAL A 337 8.82 -16.00 27.74
C VAL A 337 8.95 -16.54 29.16
N ASP A 338 8.82 -17.85 29.32
CA ASP A 338 9.19 -18.53 30.56
C ASP A 338 10.67 -18.93 30.48
N PRO A 339 11.55 -18.36 31.32
CA PRO A 339 12.97 -18.69 31.32
C PRO A 339 13.26 -20.18 31.53
N GLN A 340 12.37 -20.93 32.20
CA GLN A 340 12.56 -22.36 32.44
C GLN A 340 12.43 -23.20 31.15
N ASN A 341 11.67 -22.70 30.17
CA ASN A 341 11.48 -23.34 28.87
C ASN A 341 12.50 -22.87 27.82
N CYS A 342 13.44 -22.01 28.21
CA CYS A 342 14.41 -21.44 27.29
C CYS A 342 15.47 -22.47 26.88
N VAL A 343 15.52 -22.77 25.57
CA VAL A 343 16.55 -23.63 24.97
C VAL A 343 17.73 -22.83 24.39
N ALA A 344 17.88 -21.56 24.79
CA ALA A 344 18.96 -20.66 24.38
C ALA A 344 19.12 -20.49 22.85
N CYS A 345 18.03 -20.64 22.08
CA CYS A 345 18.07 -20.54 20.61
C CYS A 345 18.09 -19.09 20.07
N GLY A 346 17.95 -18.08 20.94
CA GLY A 346 17.99 -16.67 20.55
C GLY A 346 16.77 -16.18 19.76
N ARG A 347 15.66 -16.93 19.73
CA ARG A 347 14.44 -16.55 18.98
C ARG A 347 13.50 -15.61 19.74
N CYS A 348 13.52 -15.65 21.07
CA CYS A 348 12.56 -14.93 21.93
C CYS A 348 13.22 -13.75 22.69
N VAL A 349 14.31 -13.21 22.16
CA VAL A 349 15.12 -12.13 22.78
C VAL A 349 15.00 -10.81 22.03
#